data_AF-A0A4R9EUX7-F1
#
_entry.id   AF-A0A4R9EUX7-F1
#
_cell.length_a   1.000
_cell.length_b   1.000
_cell.length_c   1.000
_cell.angle_alpha   90.00
_cell.angle_beta   90.00
_cell.angle_gamma   90.00
#
_symmetry.space_group_name_H-M   'P 1'
#
loop_
_entity.id
_entity.type
_entity.pdbx_description
1 polymer ?
#
loop_
_entity_poly.entity_id
_entity_poly.type
_entity_poly.pdbx_seq_one_letter_code
_entity_poly.pdbx_strand_id
1 'polypeptide(L)'
;MSVAGPPGPVMDRDEADRALARLDAEHEAIETSLLALQDHAGRRLLEGAGLTGTTQERWTATERQITLLWAYFDAYAGALNTARDIRARRRWPNRDDLTELTELLRGESVTVAGGAAPAPSSITGPAKLTERFTLVDLVSRMNDLYAHSLDMVVAADAVWSALPARIDLLAAELQRTRQLAHSVGVRPGEHPAGDDLERITAELTLLREQVVTDPLAFWQPATGSSAPGGGRPHTERYDREARALEDVRREIDAVLTVRQDAELRLGRLRDVLSRADRTLAEARSARGEVLAKIAASEVPAVSGPPTALQEQLAMASDYRRHAQWHRLSPLLESLEQKAEDELLRARESLTAVTQPLAVRAELRGRLDAYKAKVGRLGFSEDPLLIERYDAARRMLWSAPCDLRVAEQAVLRYQQAAAEVLAPRVPQQGGPTDRRGEA
;
A
#
# COMPACT_ATOMS: atom_id res chain seq x y z
N MET A 1 12.31 -49.96 -39.78
CA MET A 1 12.88 -50.46 -41.05
C MET A 1 11.78 -50.39 -42.10
N SER A 2 11.81 -49.34 -42.91
CA SER A 2 10.97 -49.21 -44.10
C SER A 2 11.82 -49.67 -45.29
N VAL A 3 11.32 -50.63 -46.06
CA VAL A 3 11.97 -51.08 -47.28
C VAL A 3 11.71 -50.01 -48.33
N ALA A 4 12.77 -49.33 -48.76
CA ALA A 4 12.71 -48.37 -49.87
C ALA A 4 12.14 -49.06 -51.11
N GLY A 5 11.00 -48.58 -51.61
CA GLY A 5 10.48 -48.96 -52.92
C GLY A 5 11.47 -48.52 -54.02
N PRO A 6 11.51 -49.20 -55.17
CA PRO A 6 12.40 -48.84 -56.26
C PRO A 6 12.19 -47.37 -56.66
N PRO A 7 13.25 -46.64 -57.06
CA PRO A 7 13.11 -45.27 -57.53
C PRO A 7 12.07 -45.26 -58.67
N GLY A 8 11.16 -44.30 -58.64
CA GLY A 8 10.15 -44.14 -59.69
C GLY A 8 10.78 -44.02 -61.09
N PRO A 9 9.98 -43.96 -62.16
CA PRO A 9 10.50 -43.84 -63.52
C PRO A 9 11.54 -42.71 -63.63
N VAL A 10 12.61 -42.96 -64.41
CA VAL A 10 13.70 -42.00 -64.66
C VAL A 10 13.11 -40.66 -65.09
N MET A 11 13.53 -39.58 -64.43
CA MET A 11 12.98 -38.24 -64.64
C MET A 11 13.27 -37.77 -66.07
N ASP A 12 12.31 -37.03 -66.66
CA ASP A 12 12.59 -36.28 -67.87
C ASP A 12 13.41 -35.01 -67.55
N ARG A 13 13.96 -34.37 -68.58
CA ARG A 13 14.79 -33.17 -68.44
C ARG A 13 14.05 -32.02 -67.73
N ASP A 14 12.80 -31.77 -68.10
CA ASP A 14 12.01 -30.66 -67.58
C ASP A 14 11.57 -30.92 -66.13
N GLU A 15 11.38 -32.18 -65.77
CA GLU A 15 11.14 -32.65 -64.41
C GLU A 15 12.38 -32.49 -63.53
N ALA A 16 13.57 -32.83 -64.05
CA ALA A 16 14.84 -32.63 -63.35
C ALA A 16 15.16 -31.13 -63.16
N ASP A 17 14.96 -30.29 -64.18
CA ASP A 17 15.15 -28.83 -64.08
C ASP A 17 14.18 -28.21 -63.06
N ARG A 18 12.92 -28.64 -63.05
CA ARG A 18 11.94 -28.19 -62.05
C ARG A 18 12.27 -28.68 -60.63
N ALA A 19 12.83 -29.88 -60.48
CA ALA A 19 13.23 -30.39 -59.18
C ALA A 19 14.42 -29.63 -58.62
N LEU A 20 15.44 -29.37 -59.43
CA LEU A 20 16.60 -28.55 -59.05
C LEU A 20 16.16 -27.13 -58.66
N ALA A 21 15.31 -26.48 -59.46
CA ALA A 21 14.81 -25.15 -59.12
C ALA A 21 14.03 -25.10 -57.79
N ARG A 22 13.30 -26.16 -57.43
CA ARG A 22 12.63 -26.25 -56.12
C ARG A 22 13.63 -26.42 -54.98
N LEU A 23 14.61 -27.31 -55.14
CA LEU A 23 15.65 -27.55 -54.14
C LEU A 23 16.56 -26.32 -53.96
N ASP A 24 16.79 -25.54 -55.00
CA ASP A 24 17.53 -24.27 -54.92
C ASP A 24 16.79 -23.26 -54.04
N ALA A 25 15.47 -23.12 -54.23
CA ALA A 25 14.65 -22.25 -53.40
C ALA A 25 14.55 -22.76 -51.94
N GLU A 26 14.46 -24.08 -51.74
CA GLU A 26 14.51 -24.69 -50.40
C GLU A 26 15.87 -24.45 -49.72
N HIS A 27 16.97 -24.57 -50.46
CA HIS A 27 18.32 -24.31 -49.96
C HIS A 27 18.47 -22.88 -49.46
N GLU A 28 18.06 -21.89 -50.25
CA GLU A 28 18.12 -20.47 -49.87
C GLU A 28 17.24 -20.16 -48.64
N ALA A 29 16.06 -20.78 -48.56
CA ALA A 29 15.16 -20.63 -47.41
C ALA A 29 15.76 -21.23 -46.13
N ILE A 30 16.38 -22.42 -46.23
CA ILE A 30 17.06 -23.07 -45.11
C ILE A 30 18.27 -22.23 -44.67
N GLU A 31 19.11 -21.78 -45.61
CA GLU A 31 20.27 -20.94 -45.32
C GLU A 31 19.87 -19.67 -44.56
N THR A 32 18.85 -18.96 -45.07
CA THR A 32 18.31 -17.76 -44.42
C THR A 32 17.83 -18.05 -42.99
N SER A 33 17.15 -19.19 -42.79
CA SER A 33 16.66 -19.59 -41.47
C SER A 33 17.78 -19.91 -40.50
N LEU A 34 18.84 -20.60 -40.96
CA LEU A 34 20.01 -20.91 -40.15
C LEU A 34 20.78 -19.66 -39.72
N LEU A 35 20.94 -18.70 -40.63
CA LEU A 35 21.53 -17.39 -40.31
C LEU A 35 20.69 -16.62 -39.29
N ALA A 36 19.35 -16.63 -39.43
CA ALA A 36 18.46 -16.02 -38.45
C ALA A 36 18.59 -16.65 -37.04
N LEU A 37 18.76 -17.98 -36.96
CA LEU A 37 19.03 -18.67 -35.70
C LEU A 37 20.40 -18.30 -35.11
N GLN A 38 21.41 -18.09 -35.95
CA GLN A 38 22.74 -17.67 -35.51
C GLN A 38 22.74 -16.24 -34.95
N ASP A 39 22.03 -15.32 -35.59
CA ASP A 39 21.98 -13.91 -35.20
C ASP A 39 20.97 -13.62 -34.07
N HIS A 40 20.23 -14.63 -33.60
CA HIS A 40 19.20 -14.45 -32.60
C HIS A 40 19.76 -13.93 -31.27
N ALA A 41 19.11 -12.91 -30.68
CA ALA A 41 19.54 -12.26 -29.45
C ALA A 41 19.69 -13.24 -28.27
N GLY A 42 18.67 -14.07 -28.02
CA GLY A 42 18.72 -15.15 -27.02
C GLY A 42 19.92 -16.09 -27.16
N ARG A 43 20.34 -16.43 -28.38
CA ARG A 43 21.51 -17.30 -28.60
C ARG A 43 22.80 -16.61 -28.16
N ARG A 44 22.99 -15.36 -28.60
CA ARG A 44 24.17 -14.56 -28.19
C ARG A 44 24.28 -14.40 -26.68
N LEU A 45 23.14 -14.28 -25.99
CA LEU A 45 23.09 -14.21 -24.54
C LEU A 45 23.45 -15.57 -23.90
N LEU A 46 22.94 -16.68 -24.43
CA LEU A 46 23.29 -18.04 -23.96
C LEU A 46 24.79 -18.35 -24.14
N GLU A 47 25.39 -17.92 -25.25
CA GLU A 47 26.83 -18.11 -25.52
C GLU A 47 27.73 -17.27 -24.59
N GLY A 48 27.26 -16.08 -24.18
CA GLY A 48 28.03 -15.14 -23.36
C GLY A 48 27.82 -15.27 -21.85
N ALA A 49 26.79 -15.98 -21.39
CA ALA A 49 26.41 -16.06 -19.99
C ALA A 49 27.06 -17.25 -19.25
N GLY A 50 27.33 -17.08 -17.96
CA GLY A 50 27.69 -18.18 -17.07
C GLY A 50 26.46 -19.01 -16.71
N LEU A 51 26.08 -19.93 -17.61
CA LEU A 51 24.86 -20.73 -17.47
C LEU A 51 24.98 -21.79 -16.37
N THR A 52 23.88 -22.00 -15.63
CA THR A 52 23.76 -23.03 -14.59
C THR A 52 22.46 -23.81 -14.72
N GLY A 53 22.36 -24.95 -14.05
CA GLY A 53 21.09 -25.67 -13.86
C GLY A 53 20.45 -26.15 -15.16
N THR A 54 19.15 -25.94 -15.29
CA THR A 54 18.36 -26.49 -16.43
C THR A 54 18.79 -25.85 -17.75
N THR A 55 19.12 -24.56 -17.73
CA THR A 55 19.58 -23.84 -18.91
C THR A 55 20.91 -24.37 -19.42
N GLN A 56 21.86 -24.67 -18.54
CA GLN A 56 23.16 -25.23 -18.94
C GLN A 56 23.01 -26.62 -19.57
N GLU A 57 22.22 -27.50 -18.96
CA GLU A 57 21.98 -28.85 -19.47
C GLU A 57 21.34 -28.82 -20.86
N ARG A 58 20.29 -28.00 -21.03
CA ARG A 58 19.61 -27.84 -22.31
C ARG A 58 20.50 -27.18 -23.35
N TRP A 59 21.25 -26.15 -22.98
CA TRP A 59 22.14 -25.45 -23.91
C TRP A 59 23.22 -26.36 -24.48
N THR A 60 23.85 -27.17 -23.63
CA THR A 60 24.88 -28.12 -24.05
C THR A 60 24.33 -29.14 -25.04
N ALA A 61 23.09 -29.58 -24.87
CA ALA A 61 22.43 -30.48 -25.81
C ALA A 61 22.10 -29.76 -27.14
N THR A 62 21.56 -28.54 -27.06
CA THR A 62 21.21 -27.73 -28.23
C THR A 62 22.43 -27.30 -29.04
N GLU A 63 23.57 -27.00 -28.42
CA GLU A 63 24.83 -26.69 -29.11
C GLU A 63 25.29 -27.86 -30.00
N ARG A 64 25.16 -29.10 -29.49
CA ARG A 64 25.42 -30.32 -30.29
C ARG A 64 24.42 -30.49 -31.42
N GLN A 65 23.14 -30.18 -31.19
CA GLN A 65 22.10 -30.22 -32.22
C GLN A 65 22.33 -29.19 -33.32
N ILE A 66 22.75 -27.97 -32.96
CA ILE A 66 23.11 -26.90 -33.91
C ILE A 66 24.33 -27.32 -34.73
N THR A 67 25.34 -27.92 -34.10
CA THR A 67 26.51 -28.45 -34.82
C THR A 67 26.10 -29.54 -35.83
N LEU A 68 25.22 -30.46 -35.43
CA LEU A 68 24.69 -31.50 -36.31
C LEU A 68 23.85 -30.91 -37.45
N LEU A 69 23.06 -29.88 -37.17
CA LEU A 69 22.22 -29.17 -38.14
C LEU A 69 23.07 -28.54 -39.26
N TRP A 70 24.19 -27.88 -38.92
CA TRP A 70 25.13 -27.36 -39.91
C TRP A 70 25.80 -28.48 -40.72
N ALA A 71 26.20 -29.58 -40.08
CA ALA A 71 26.75 -30.73 -40.80
C ALA A 71 25.75 -31.35 -41.80
N TYR A 72 24.46 -31.39 -41.44
CA TYR A 72 23.40 -31.81 -42.36
C TYR A 72 23.18 -30.83 -43.49
N PHE A 73 23.22 -29.51 -43.22
CA PHE A 73 23.13 -28.48 -44.25
C PHE A 73 24.30 -28.56 -45.23
N ASP A 74 25.53 -28.75 -44.76
CA ASP A 74 26.72 -28.89 -45.61
C ASP A 74 26.61 -30.14 -46.51
N ALA A 75 26.13 -31.26 -45.97
CA ALA A 75 25.90 -32.48 -46.74
C ALA A 75 24.79 -32.30 -47.80
N TYR A 76 23.72 -31.59 -47.45
CA TYR A 76 22.64 -31.22 -48.38
C TYR A 76 23.16 -30.31 -49.51
N ALA A 77 23.91 -29.26 -49.18
CA ALA A 77 24.50 -28.33 -50.14
C ALA A 77 25.50 -29.05 -51.07
N GLY A 78 26.31 -29.96 -50.54
CA GLY A 78 27.22 -30.80 -51.33
C GLY A 78 26.50 -31.70 -52.33
N ALA A 79 25.40 -32.35 -51.89
CA ALA A 79 24.57 -33.17 -52.78
C ALA A 79 23.90 -32.32 -53.86
N LEU A 80 23.36 -31.16 -53.52
CA LEU A 80 22.74 -30.24 -54.48
C LEU A 80 23.75 -29.72 -55.51
N ASN A 81 24.96 -29.36 -55.09
CA ASN A 81 26.04 -28.95 -56.01
C ASN A 81 26.45 -30.10 -56.94
N THR A 82 26.54 -31.32 -56.43
CA THR A 82 26.80 -32.51 -57.27
C THR A 82 25.70 -32.72 -58.31
N ALA A 83 24.43 -32.52 -57.93
CA ALA A 83 23.28 -32.57 -58.85
C ALA A 83 23.39 -31.51 -59.96
N ARG A 84 23.73 -30.27 -59.59
CA ARG A 84 23.94 -29.16 -60.53
C ARG A 84 25.08 -29.46 -61.50
N ASP A 85 26.19 -30.01 -61.01
CA ASP A 85 27.33 -30.40 -61.84
C ASP A 85 26.95 -31.46 -62.86
N ILE A 86 26.27 -32.53 -62.44
CA ILE A 86 25.79 -33.59 -63.36
C ILE A 86 24.87 -32.99 -64.43
N ARG A 87 23.96 -32.09 -64.05
CA ARG A 87 23.05 -31.42 -65.00
C ARG A 87 23.77 -30.46 -65.95
N ALA A 88 24.85 -29.83 -65.52
CA ALA A 88 25.64 -28.86 -66.28
C ALA A 88 26.66 -29.52 -67.23
N ARG A 89 27.04 -30.79 -67.01
CA ARG A 89 28.01 -31.53 -67.86
C ARG A 89 27.68 -31.46 -69.35
N ARG A 90 26.40 -31.48 -69.72
CA ARG A 90 25.94 -31.51 -71.13
C ARG A 90 24.73 -30.63 -71.36
N ARG A 91 24.66 -29.98 -72.54
CA ARG A 91 23.49 -29.22 -72.99
C ARG A 91 22.23 -30.10 -73.16
N TRP A 92 22.44 -31.39 -73.42
CA TRP A 92 21.41 -32.43 -73.51
C TRP A 92 21.89 -33.63 -72.69
N PRO A 93 21.36 -33.85 -71.47
CA PRO A 93 21.70 -34.98 -70.62
C PRO A 93 21.38 -36.30 -71.33
N ASN A 94 22.26 -37.29 -71.22
CA ASN A 94 21.96 -38.64 -71.71
C ASN A 94 21.10 -39.42 -70.68
N ARG A 95 20.70 -40.64 -71.03
CA ARG A 95 19.90 -41.49 -70.13
C ARG A 95 20.64 -41.85 -68.84
N ASP A 96 21.96 -42.00 -68.90
CA ASP A 96 22.79 -42.33 -67.74
C ASP A 96 22.86 -41.14 -66.77
N ASP A 97 23.06 -39.92 -67.28
CA ASP A 97 23.05 -38.65 -66.53
C ASP A 97 21.69 -38.44 -65.85
N LEU A 98 20.57 -38.72 -66.55
CA LEU A 98 19.23 -38.63 -65.97
C LEU A 98 18.95 -39.70 -64.92
N THR A 99 19.56 -40.89 -65.06
CA THR A 99 19.45 -41.97 -64.05
C THR A 99 20.26 -41.61 -62.81
N GLU A 100 21.49 -41.14 -62.97
CA GLU A 100 22.36 -40.62 -61.89
C GLU A 100 21.67 -39.47 -61.14
N LEU A 101 21.06 -38.51 -61.86
CA LEU A 101 20.25 -37.44 -61.29
C LEU A 101 19.02 -37.96 -60.53
N THR A 102 18.30 -38.93 -61.09
CA THR A 102 17.10 -39.48 -60.45
C THR A 102 17.46 -40.21 -59.15
N GLU A 103 18.55 -40.99 -59.14
CA GLU A 103 19.05 -41.65 -57.93
C GLU A 103 19.53 -40.64 -56.89
N LEU A 104 20.20 -39.57 -57.30
CA LEU A 104 20.68 -38.56 -56.38
C LEU A 104 19.54 -37.73 -55.77
N LEU A 105 18.50 -37.42 -56.54
CA LEU A 105 17.37 -36.60 -56.11
C LEU A 105 16.28 -37.39 -55.36
N ARG A 106 16.06 -38.67 -55.67
CA ARG A 106 14.99 -39.50 -55.09
C ARG A 106 15.49 -40.67 -54.23
N GLY A 107 16.75 -41.05 -54.37
CA GLY A 107 17.36 -42.16 -53.64
C GLY A 107 18.07 -41.74 -52.35
N GLU A 108 18.59 -42.73 -51.63
CA GLU A 108 19.41 -42.55 -50.42
C GLU A 108 20.86 -42.21 -50.80
N SER A 109 21.07 -41.02 -51.35
CA SER A 109 22.33 -40.58 -51.94
C SER A 109 23.21 -39.77 -50.98
N VAL A 110 22.63 -39.18 -49.93
CA VAL A 110 23.37 -38.31 -49.01
C VAL A 110 23.94 -39.13 -47.86
N THR A 111 25.27 -39.25 -47.80
CA THR A 111 25.98 -39.91 -46.71
C THR A 111 26.44 -38.87 -45.70
N VAL A 112 25.98 -38.98 -44.45
CA VAL A 112 26.50 -38.16 -43.35
C VAL A 112 27.30 -39.06 -42.41
N ALA A 113 28.49 -38.62 -42.01
CA ALA A 113 29.24 -39.31 -40.96
C ALA A 113 28.35 -39.38 -39.71
N GLY A 114 28.18 -40.58 -39.15
CA GLY A 114 27.35 -40.80 -37.97
C GLY A 114 27.96 -40.06 -36.78
N GLY A 115 27.63 -38.79 -36.63
CA GLY A 115 27.89 -38.05 -35.41
C GLY A 115 27.15 -38.74 -34.28
N ALA A 116 27.79 -38.88 -33.12
CA ALA A 116 27.25 -39.55 -31.94
C ALA A 116 25.95 -38.88 -31.47
N ALA A 117 24.84 -39.18 -32.13
CA ALA A 117 23.51 -38.82 -31.68
C ALA A 117 23.17 -39.68 -30.46
N PRO A 118 22.68 -39.09 -29.36
CA PRO A 118 22.26 -39.85 -28.20
C PRO A 118 20.91 -40.49 -28.50
N ALA A 119 20.92 -41.62 -29.21
CA ALA A 119 19.78 -42.52 -29.24
C ALA A 119 19.74 -43.34 -27.94
N PRO A 120 18.56 -43.67 -27.39
CA PRO A 120 18.48 -44.60 -26.27
C PRO A 120 19.11 -45.92 -26.68
N SER A 121 20.12 -46.32 -25.92
CA SER A 121 20.98 -47.47 -26.15
C SER A 121 20.16 -48.74 -26.40
N SER A 122 19.96 -49.11 -27.66
CA SER A 122 19.77 -50.52 -28.00
C SER A 122 21.14 -51.18 -27.83
N ILE A 123 21.33 -51.87 -26.71
CA ILE A 123 22.55 -52.56 -26.27
C ILE A 123 23.03 -53.68 -27.25
N THR A 124 22.38 -53.85 -28.42
CA THR A 124 22.65 -54.93 -29.37
C THR A 124 22.74 -54.53 -30.85
N GLY A 125 22.88 -53.25 -31.20
CA GLY A 125 23.06 -52.80 -32.59
C GLY A 125 24.47 -52.27 -32.89
N PRO A 126 25.10 -52.57 -34.04
CA PRO A 126 26.40 -52.01 -34.39
C PRO A 126 26.29 -50.49 -34.54
N ALA A 127 27.28 -49.75 -34.04
CA ALA A 127 27.38 -48.32 -34.25
C ALA A 127 27.45 -48.03 -35.76
N LYS A 128 26.40 -47.41 -36.31
CA LYS A 128 26.39 -46.99 -37.72
C LYS A 128 27.34 -45.80 -37.87
N LEU A 129 28.56 -46.07 -38.34
CA LEU A 129 29.59 -45.05 -38.61
C LEU A 129 29.18 -44.05 -39.72
N THR A 130 28.19 -44.40 -40.53
CA THR A 130 27.64 -43.56 -41.61
C THR A 130 26.16 -43.84 -41.76
N GLU A 131 25.36 -42.79 -41.78
CA GLU A 131 23.92 -42.87 -42.11
C GLU A 131 23.71 -42.36 -43.54
N ARG A 132 22.80 -43.01 -44.29
CA ARG A 132 22.37 -42.57 -45.61
C ARG A 132 20.97 -42.01 -45.52
N PHE A 133 20.74 -40.89 -46.18
CA PHE A 133 19.46 -40.18 -46.21
C PHE A 133 19.05 -39.87 -47.63
N THR A 134 17.73 -39.80 -47.85
CA THR A 134 17.18 -39.05 -48.97
C THR A 134 17.25 -37.55 -48.66
N LEU A 135 17.21 -36.69 -49.70
CA LEU A 135 17.18 -35.24 -49.50
C LEU A 135 15.96 -34.80 -48.67
N VAL A 136 14.81 -35.43 -48.88
CA VAL A 136 13.57 -35.13 -48.14
C VAL A 136 13.70 -35.50 -46.66
N ASP A 137 14.25 -36.68 -46.36
CA ASP A 137 14.46 -37.12 -44.97
C ASP A 137 15.46 -36.22 -44.25
N LEU A 138 16.50 -35.78 -44.95
CA LEU A 138 17.51 -34.87 -44.40
C LEU A 138 16.89 -33.52 -44.04
N VAL A 139 16.12 -32.92 -44.96
CA VAL A 139 15.40 -31.66 -44.70
C VAL A 139 14.40 -31.83 -43.55
N SER A 140 13.66 -32.94 -43.48
CA SER A 140 12.74 -33.23 -42.37
C SER A 140 13.48 -33.26 -41.03
N ARG A 141 14.62 -33.96 -40.94
CA ARG A 141 15.46 -33.97 -39.73
C ARG A 141 16.05 -32.61 -39.40
N MET A 142 16.47 -31.85 -40.41
CA MET A 142 16.97 -30.49 -40.21
C MET A 142 15.89 -29.56 -39.65
N ASN A 143 14.67 -29.64 -40.17
CA ASN A 143 13.53 -28.86 -39.66
C ASN A 143 13.22 -29.22 -38.21
N ASP A 144 13.28 -30.50 -37.83
CA ASP A 144 13.10 -30.93 -36.44
C ASP A 144 14.19 -30.36 -35.53
N LEU A 145 15.47 -30.47 -35.92
CA LEU A 145 16.59 -29.93 -35.15
C LEU A 145 16.53 -28.41 -35.04
N TYR A 146 16.16 -27.72 -36.11
CA TYR A 146 15.96 -26.28 -36.15
C TYR A 146 14.84 -25.87 -35.20
N ALA A 147 13.68 -26.52 -35.25
CA ALA A 147 12.55 -26.21 -34.39
C ALA A 147 12.88 -26.37 -32.90
N HIS A 148 13.57 -27.45 -32.52
CA HIS A 148 14.01 -27.67 -31.13
C HIS A 148 15.04 -26.64 -30.68
N SER A 149 16.00 -26.28 -31.55
CA SER A 149 17.03 -25.29 -31.23
C SER A 149 16.43 -23.89 -31.09
N LEU A 150 15.51 -23.53 -31.99
CA LEU A 150 14.81 -22.26 -31.96
C LEU A 150 13.90 -22.15 -30.74
N ASP A 151 13.18 -23.22 -30.37
CA ASP A 151 12.32 -23.23 -29.18
C ASP A 151 13.10 -22.86 -27.91
N MET A 152 14.28 -23.45 -27.73
CA MET A 152 15.15 -23.15 -26.58
C MET A 152 15.60 -21.67 -26.58
N VAL A 153 16.08 -21.18 -27.73
CA VAL A 153 16.62 -19.82 -27.87
C VAL A 153 15.52 -18.77 -27.64
N VAL A 154 14.33 -18.99 -28.20
CA VAL A 154 13.16 -18.12 -28.03
C VAL A 154 12.65 -18.16 -26.58
N ALA A 155 12.62 -19.34 -25.94
CA ALA A 155 12.23 -19.48 -24.55
C ALA A 155 13.15 -18.70 -23.60
N ALA A 156 14.47 -18.79 -23.79
CA ALA A 156 15.43 -18.05 -22.99
C ALA A 156 15.30 -16.52 -23.21
N ASP A 157 15.18 -16.10 -24.47
CA ASP A 157 14.99 -14.69 -24.84
C ASP A 157 13.71 -14.09 -24.24
N ALA A 158 12.61 -14.82 -24.26
CA ALA A 158 11.34 -14.39 -23.69
C ALA A 158 11.43 -14.18 -22.16
N VAL A 159 12.16 -15.05 -21.44
CA VAL A 159 12.38 -14.90 -20.00
C VAL A 159 13.26 -13.68 -19.70
N TRP A 160 14.40 -13.54 -20.38
CA TRP A 160 15.31 -12.42 -20.19
C TRP A 160 14.74 -11.07 -20.64
N SER A 161 13.81 -11.07 -21.59
CA SER A 161 13.10 -9.85 -21.99
C SER A 161 12.04 -9.41 -20.96
N ALA A 162 11.46 -10.36 -20.21
CA ALA A 162 10.32 -10.08 -19.32
C ALA A 162 10.70 -9.90 -17.84
N LEU A 163 11.52 -10.80 -17.29
CA LEU A 163 11.73 -10.89 -15.84
C LEU A 163 12.65 -9.81 -15.25
N PRO A 164 13.74 -9.36 -15.90
CA PRO A 164 14.63 -8.34 -15.33
C PRO A 164 13.91 -7.03 -14.99
N ALA A 165 13.11 -6.49 -15.91
CA ALA A 165 12.35 -5.26 -15.66
C ALA A 165 11.38 -5.42 -14.47
N ARG A 166 10.79 -6.61 -14.33
CA ARG A 166 9.89 -6.91 -13.21
C ARG A 166 10.63 -6.97 -11.88
N ILE A 167 11.84 -7.54 -11.84
CA ILE A 167 12.70 -7.55 -10.65
C ILE A 167 13.07 -6.13 -10.24
N ASP A 168 13.47 -5.30 -11.20
CA ASP A 168 13.90 -3.92 -10.90
C ASP A 168 12.74 -3.09 -10.33
N LEU A 169 11.51 -3.27 -10.84
CA LEU A 169 10.32 -2.64 -10.29
C LEU A 169 10.04 -3.09 -8.84
N LEU A 170 10.12 -4.39 -8.56
CA LEU A 170 9.92 -4.93 -7.21
C LEU A 170 11.03 -4.50 -6.25
N ALA A 171 12.29 -4.47 -6.69
CA ALA A 171 13.41 -3.99 -5.89
C ALA A 171 13.28 -2.49 -5.55
N ALA A 172 12.79 -1.68 -6.49
CA ALA A 172 12.53 -0.27 -6.26
C ALA A 172 11.40 -0.05 -5.24
N GLU A 173 10.32 -0.83 -5.30
CA GLU A 173 9.25 -0.78 -4.29
C GLU A 173 9.75 -1.26 -2.93
N LEU A 174 10.50 -2.35 -2.89
CA LEU A 174 11.11 -2.86 -1.66
C LEU A 174 11.97 -1.78 -0.99
N GLN A 175 12.80 -1.07 -1.77
CA GLN A 175 13.65 -0.01 -1.22
C GLN A 175 12.83 1.15 -0.64
N ARG A 176 11.74 1.55 -1.31
CA ARG A 176 10.81 2.56 -0.78
C ARG A 176 10.16 2.10 0.52
N THR A 177 9.67 0.87 0.58
CA THR A 177 9.05 0.30 1.78
C THR A 177 10.06 0.16 2.92
N ARG A 178 11.33 -0.19 2.64
CA ARG A 178 12.41 -0.21 3.64
C ARG A 178 12.71 1.19 4.20
N GLN A 179 12.73 2.22 3.36
CA GLN A 179 12.90 3.60 3.81
C GLN A 179 11.72 4.05 4.69
N LEU A 180 10.49 3.72 4.29
CA LEU A 180 9.29 3.98 5.08
C LEU A 180 9.40 3.27 6.44
N ALA A 181 9.58 1.95 6.46
CA ALA A 181 9.79 1.14 7.66
C ALA A 181 10.85 1.76 8.57
N HIS A 182 11.96 2.21 7.98
CA HIS A 182 13.03 2.82 8.74
C HIS A 182 12.61 4.10 9.47
N SER A 183 11.80 4.95 8.82
CA SER A 183 11.26 6.18 9.38
C SER A 183 10.23 5.93 10.49
N VAL A 184 9.48 4.82 10.41
CA VAL A 184 8.49 4.44 11.43
C VAL A 184 9.13 3.76 12.64
N GLY A 185 10.40 3.35 12.52
CA GLY A 185 11.10 2.57 13.54
C GLY A 185 10.83 1.07 13.48
N VAL A 186 10.30 0.58 12.36
CA VAL A 186 10.22 -0.86 12.09
C VAL A 186 11.64 -1.34 11.78
N ARG A 187 12.14 -2.29 12.59
CA ARG A 187 13.48 -2.85 12.51
C ARG A 187 13.41 -4.38 12.48
N PRO A 188 14.32 -5.05 11.74
CA PRO A 188 14.48 -6.50 11.84
C PRO A 188 14.76 -6.94 13.29
N GLY A 189 14.18 -8.05 13.72
CA GLY A 189 14.27 -8.61 15.08
C GLY A 189 13.35 -7.96 16.13
N GLU A 190 12.88 -6.74 15.87
CA GLU A 190 11.96 -6.02 16.78
C GLU A 190 10.51 -6.09 16.28
N HIS A 191 10.30 -6.18 14.97
CA HIS A 191 8.98 -6.18 14.36
C HIS A 191 8.90 -7.19 13.19
N PRO A 192 7.82 -7.99 13.08
CA PRO A 192 7.70 -9.02 12.04
C PRO A 192 7.83 -8.45 10.62
N ALA A 193 7.21 -7.28 10.35
CA ALA A 193 7.38 -6.59 9.07
C ALA A 193 8.85 -6.26 8.72
N GLY A 194 9.72 -6.04 9.71
CA GLY A 194 11.15 -5.85 9.49
C GLY A 194 11.86 -7.15 9.05
N ASP A 195 11.50 -8.27 9.68
CA ASP A 195 12.02 -9.59 9.32
C ASP A 195 11.53 -10.03 7.93
N ASP A 196 10.27 -9.75 7.61
CA ASP A 196 9.70 -10.01 6.28
C ASP A 196 10.41 -9.19 5.19
N LEU A 197 10.76 -7.93 5.46
CA LEU A 197 11.54 -7.12 4.50
C LEU A 197 12.91 -7.73 4.23
N GLU A 198 13.62 -8.25 5.24
CA GLU A 198 14.89 -8.95 5.05
C GLU A 198 14.72 -10.24 4.26
N ARG A 199 13.69 -11.03 4.58
CA ARG A 199 13.35 -12.26 3.83
C ARG A 199 13.06 -11.96 2.36
N ILE A 200 12.23 -10.96 2.06
CA ILE A 200 11.90 -10.55 0.69
C ILE A 200 13.16 -10.04 -0.03
N THR A 201 14.03 -9.30 0.67
CA THR A 201 15.30 -8.82 0.10
C THR A 201 16.19 -9.99 -0.34
N ALA A 202 16.34 -11.00 0.52
CA ALA A 202 17.12 -12.19 0.20
C ALA A 202 16.50 -12.97 -0.98
N GLU A 203 15.18 -13.17 -0.97
CA GLU A 203 14.48 -13.89 -2.04
C GLU A 203 14.57 -13.18 -3.40
N LEU A 204 14.40 -11.85 -3.45
CA LEU A 204 14.54 -11.08 -4.70
C LEU A 204 15.99 -11.11 -5.22
N THR A 205 16.98 -11.15 -4.33
CA THR A 205 18.40 -11.27 -4.71
C THR A 205 18.66 -12.63 -5.35
N LEU A 206 18.16 -13.72 -4.73
CA LEU A 206 18.25 -15.07 -5.28
C LEU A 206 17.53 -15.19 -6.62
N LEU A 207 16.33 -14.61 -6.76
CA LEU A 207 15.59 -14.61 -8.01
C LEU A 207 16.34 -13.89 -9.13
N ARG A 208 16.99 -12.76 -8.81
CA ARG A 208 17.81 -12.00 -9.77
C ARG A 208 18.99 -12.83 -10.27
N GLU A 209 19.71 -13.47 -9.36
CA GLU A 209 20.83 -14.35 -9.72
C GLU A 209 20.36 -15.53 -10.57
N GLN A 210 19.29 -16.20 -10.15
CA GLN A 210 18.74 -17.36 -10.86
C GLN A 210 18.23 -17.02 -12.27
N VAL A 211 17.57 -15.87 -12.48
CA VAL A 211 17.12 -15.48 -13.83
C VAL A 211 18.29 -15.22 -14.77
N VAL A 212 19.38 -14.65 -14.25
CA VAL A 212 20.56 -14.34 -15.07
C VAL A 212 21.29 -15.62 -15.49
N THR A 213 21.40 -16.61 -14.61
CA THR A 213 22.19 -17.83 -14.89
C THR A 213 21.36 -19.03 -15.35
N ASP A 214 20.07 -19.10 -15.02
CA ASP A 214 19.15 -20.20 -15.36
C ASP A 214 17.74 -19.70 -15.77
N PRO A 215 17.60 -18.98 -16.90
CA PRO A 215 16.31 -18.48 -17.38
C PRO A 215 15.29 -19.59 -17.66
N LEU A 216 15.70 -20.75 -18.17
CA LEU A 216 14.77 -21.83 -18.53
C LEU A 216 14.12 -22.49 -17.32
N ALA A 217 14.66 -22.34 -16.10
CA ALA A 217 13.96 -22.71 -14.88
C ALA A 217 12.67 -21.89 -14.65
N PHE A 218 12.56 -20.72 -15.27
CA PHE A 218 11.38 -19.85 -15.25
C PHE A 218 10.55 -19.96 -16.54
N TRP A 219 10.75 -20.98 -17.37
CA TRP A 219 9.94 -21.17 -18.57
C TRP A 219 8.86 -22.23 -18.36
N GLN A 220 7.61 -21.90 -18.69
CA GLN A 220 6.51 -22.85 -18.72
C GLN A 220 6.09 -23.12 -20.17
N PRO A 221 6.36 -24.31 -20.72
CA PRO A 221 5.88 -24.69 -22.05
C PRO A 221 4.35 -24.71 -22.12
N ALA A 222 3.79 -24.26 -23.24
CA ALA A 222 2.35 -24.34 -23.50
C ALA A 222 1.97 -25.77 -23.89
N THR A 223 1.02 -26.37 -23.19
CA THR A 223 0.52 -27.71 -23.51
C THR A 223 -0.28 -27.67 -24.81
N GLY A 224 0.16 -28.44 -25.82
CA GLY A 224 -0.56 -28.61 -27.09
C GLY A 224 -0.20 -27.66 -28.22
N SER A 225 0.82 -26.80 -28.04
CA SER A 225 1.40 -26.02 -29.15
C SER A 225 2.64 -26.72 -29.69
N SER A 226 2.67 -26.97 -30.99
CA SER A 226 3.87 -27.44 -31.70
C SER A 226 4.73 -26.28 -32.24
N ALA A 227 4.29 -25.04 -32.06
CA ALA A 227 5.03 -23.87 -32.51
C ALA A 227 6.25 -23.62 -31.59
N PRO A 228 7.46 -23.39 -32.15
CA PRO A 228 8.63 -22.99 -31.37
C PRO A 228 8.34 -21.73 -30.55
N GLY A 229 8.76 -21.72 -29.28
CA GLY A 229 8.48 -20.63 -28.35
C GLY A 229 7.06 -20.63 -27.79
N GLY A 230 6.27 -21.70 -28.02
CA GLY A 230 4.95 -21.87 -27.44
C GLY A 230 5.03 -22.05 -25.92
N GLY A 231 4.98 -20.96 -25.16
CA GLY A 231 5.07 -20.97 -23.71
C GLY A 231 5.03 -19.57 -23.10
N ARG A 232 5.29 -19.48 -21.80
CA ARG A 232 5.36 -18.20 -21.09
C ARG A 232 6.34 -18.25 -19.92
N PRO A 233 6.92 -17.09 -19.53
CA PRO A 233 7.67 -16.99 -18.29
C PRO A 233 6.78 -17.28 -17.07
N HIS A 234 7.29 -18.07 -16.14
CA HIS A 234 6.64 -18.46 -14.90
C HIS A 234 6.84 -17.39 -13.83
N THR A 235 5.76 -16.66 -13.47
CA THR A 235 5.86 -15.49 -12.58
C THR A 235 5.43 -15.75 -11.15
N GLU A 236 5.02 -16.96 -10.78
CA GLU A 236 4.35 -17.22 -9.49
C GLU A 236 5.18 -16.82 -8.26
N ARG A 237 6.51 -17.03 -8.28
CA ARG A 237 7.40 -16.59 -7.20
C ARG A 237 7.46 -15.06 -7.11
N TYR A 238 7.51 -14.36 -8.24
CA TYR A 238 7.44 -12.89 -8.28
C TYR A 238 6.11 -12.36 -7.79
N ASP A 239 5.00 -13.00 -8.19
CA ASP A 239 3.66 -12.63 -7.75
C ASP A 239 3.50 -12.83 -6.23
N ARG A 240 4.10 -13.88 -5.68
CA ARG A 240 4.12 -14.14 -4.24
C ARG A 240 4.90 -13.08 -3.47
N GLU A 241 6.13 -12.77 -3.88
CA GLU A 241 6.92 -11.74 -3.20
C GLU A 241 6.33 -10.34 -3.36
N ALA A 242 5.70 -10.05 -4.51
CA ALA A 242 4.95 -8.79 -4.69
C ALA A 242 3.79 -8.65 -3.70
N ARG A 243 3.01 -9.73 -3.49
CA ARG A 243 1.92 -9.74 -2.50
C ARG A 243 2.46 -9.62 -1.08
N ALA A 244 3.52 -10.35 -0.74
CA ALA A 244 4.14 -10.27 0.57
C ALA A 244 4.67 -8.86 0.87
N LEU A 245 5.27 -8.19 -0.12
CA LEU A 245 5.72 -6.81 0.01
C LEU A 245 4.55 -5.83 0.22
N GLU A 246 3.44 -6.04 -0.48
CA GLU A 246 2.22 -5.23 -0.29
C GLU A 246 1.60 -5.45 1.10
N ASP A 247 1.59 -6.69 1.59
CA ASP A 247 1.11 -7.02 2.93
C ASP A 247 1.96 -6.33 4.00
N VAL A 248 3.29 -6.36 3.85
CA VAL A 248 4.25 -5.64 4.71
C VAL A 248 4.02 -4.13 4.66
N ARG A 249 3.78 -3.56 3.48
CA ARG A 249 3.48 -2.13 3.33
C ARG A 249 2.22 -1.76 4.11
N ARG A 250 1.15 -2.56 4.00
CA ARG A 250 -0.10 -2.35 4.74
C ARG A 250 0.11 -2.41 6.25
N GLU A 251 0.96 -3.31 6.74
CA GLU A 251 1.32 -3.40 8.15
C GLU A 251 2.06 -2.12 8.62
N ILE A 252 3.03 -1.65 7.84
CA ILE A 252 3.78 -0.41 8.15
C ILE A 252 2.85 0.81 8.18
N ASP A 253 1.91 0.90 7.22
CA ASP A 253 0.92 1.98 7.17
C ASP A 253 -0.05 1.93 8.36
N ALA A 254 -0.41 0.75 8.83
CA ALA A 254 -1.20 0.59 10.05
C ALA A 254 -0.45 1.12 11.28
N VAL A 255 0.85 0.79 11.41
CA VAL A 255 1.71 1.32 12.49
C VAL A 255 1.80 2.85 12.41
N LEU A 256 1.97 3.42 11.22
CA LEU A 256 1.98 4.87 11.03
C LEU A 256 0.68 5.53 11.48
N THR A 257 -0.46 4.93 11.11
CA THR A 257 -1.78 5.43 11.48
C THR A 257 -1.96 5.45 12.99
N VAL A 258 -1.58 4.37 13.68
CA VAL A 258 -1.64 4.29 15.15
C VAL A 258 -0.74 5.33 15.81
N ARG A 259 0.47 5.56 15.28
CA ARG A 259 1.38 6.59 15.78
C ARG A 259 0.78 7.99 15.67
N GLN A 260 0.21 8.32 14.50
CA GLN A 260 -0.39 9.62 14.25
C GLN A 260 -1.62 9.85 15.12
N ASP A 261 -2.48 8.84 15.29
CA ASP A 261 -3.63 8.92 16.19
C ASP A 261 -3.21 9.20 17.63
N ALA A 262 -2.22 8.46 18.15
CA ALA A 262 -1.70 8.68 19.49
C ALA A 262 -1.11 10.09 19.69
N GLU A 263 -0.44 10.64 18.68
CA GLU A 263 0.08 12.02 18.72
C GLU A 263 -1.04 13.07 18.78
N LEU A 264 -2.08 12.89 17.95
CA LEU A 264 -3.25 13.77 17.95
C LEU A 264 -3.98 13.72 19.29
N ARG A 265 -4.18 12.52 19.86
CA ARG A 265 -4.83 12.33 21.17
C ARG A 265 -4.03 12.97 22.30
N LEU A 266 -2.71 12.77 22.34
CA LEU A 266 -1.84 13.44 23.32
C LEU A 266 -1.86 14.97 23.19
N GLY A 267 -1.93 15.49 21.96
CA GLY A 267 -2.11 16.93 21.71
C GLY A 267 -3.42 17.46 22.30
N ARG A 268 -4.54 16.78 22.02
CA ARG A 268 -5.86 17.14 22.57
C ARG A 268 -5.89 17.08 24.10
N LEU A 269 -5.31 16.04 24.69
CA LEU A 269 -5.20 15.91 26.15
C LEU A 269 -4.44 17.08 26.78
N ARG A 270 -3.32 17.48 26.18
CA ARG A 270 -2.54 18.64 26.62
C ARG A 270 -3.37 19.92 26.58
N ASP A 271 -4.14 20.12 25.51
CA ASP A 271 -5.00 21.29 25.36
C ASP A 271 -6.13 21.31 26.40
N VAL A 272 -6.77 20.18 26.67
CA VAL A 272 -7.83 20.06 27.68
C VAL A 272 -7.29 20.36 29.07
N LEU A 273 -6.17 19.75 29.46
CA LEU A 273 -5.55 20.00 30.77
C LEU A 273 -5.06 21.44 30.92
N SER A 274 -4.53 22.06 29.85
CA SER A 274 -4.17 23.48 29.85
C SER A 274 -5.39 24.40 30.02
N ARG A 275 -6.54 24.05 29.43
CA ARG A 275 -7.80 24.79 29.67
C ARG A 275 -8.29 24.62 31.11
N ALA A 276 -8.19 23.42 31.68
CA ALA A 276 -8.57 23.16 33.07
C ALA A 276 -7.71 24.00 34.03
N ASP A 277 -6.39 24.02 33.84
CA ASP A 277 -5.48 24.80 34.69
C ASP A 277 -5.74 26.32 34.59
N ARG A 278 -5.97 26.85 33.38
CA ARG A 278 -6.39 28.25 33.20
C ARG A 278 -7.69 28.56 33.92
N THR A 279 -8.69 27.67 33.83
CA THR A 279 -9.98 27.84 34.52
C THR A 279 -9.81 27.81 36.05
N LEU A 280 -8.94 26.94 36.58
CA LEU A 280 -8.61 26.93 38.01
C LEU A 280 -7.86 28.19 38.44
N ALA A 281 -6.97 28.73 37.61
CA ALA A 281 -6.29 30.00 37.88
C ALA A 281 -7.27 31.18 37.92
N GLU A 282 -8.21 31.23 36.99
CA GLU A 282 -9.31 32.19 37.00
C GLU A 282 -10.17 32.05 38.25
N ALA A 283 -10.53 30.82 38.64
CA ALA A 283 -11.28 30.57 39.87
C ALA A 283 -10.51 31.02 41.13
N ARG A 284 -9.19 30.83 41.18
CA ARG A 284 -8.34 31.33 42.28
C ARG A 284 -8.33 32.87 42.35
N SER A 285 -8.21 33.55 41.20
CA SER A 285 -8.28 35.01 41.14
C SER A 285 -9.64 35.53 41.56
N ALA A 286 -10.72 34.94 41.04
CA ALA A 286 -12.09 35.29 41.39
C ALA A 286 -12.37 35.09 42.88
N ARG A 287 -11.82 34.03 43.49
CA ARG A 287 -11.93 33.79 44.94
C ARG A 287 -11.31 34.91 45.76
N GLY A 288 -10.13 35.38 45.36
CA GLY A 288 -9.48 36.55 45.99
C GLY A 288 -10.36 37.79 45.91
N GLU A 289 -10.98 38.05 44.75
CA GLU A 289 -11.91 39.17 44.58
C GLU A 289 -13.18 39.05 45.44
N VAL A 290 -13.77 37.86 45.50
CA VAL A 290 -15.00 37.60 46.27
C VAL A 290 -14.73 37.83 47.76
N LEU A 291 -13.64 37.26 48.28
CA LEU A 291 -13.24 37.43 49.68
C LEU A 291 -12.93 38.88 50.04
N ALA A 292 -12.44 39.69 49.09
CA ALA A 292 -12.22 41.12 49.29
C ALA A 292 -13.53 41.94 49.25
N LYS A 293 -14.51 41.54 48.42
CA LYS A 293 -15.73 42.33 48.14
C LYS A 293 -16.93 41.93 48.99
N ILE A 294 -16.97 40.71 49.54
CA ILE A 294 -18.14 40.12 50.20
C ILE A 294 -17.76 39.67 51.62
N ALA A 295 -18.47 40.21 52.61
CA ALA A 295 -18.29 39.87 54.00
C ALA A 295 -18.91 38.50 54.30
N ALA A 296 -18.28 37.72 55.20
CA ALA A 296 -18.81 36.47 55.74
C ALA A 296 -19.21 35.40 54.70
N SER A 297 -18.61 35.42 53.50
CA SER A 297 -18.83 34.38 52.49
C SER A 297 -17.85 33.23 52.68
N GLU A 298 -18.37 32.05 52.96
CA GLU A 298 -17.60 30.80 52.89
C GLU A 298 -17.41 30.41 51.42
N VAL A 299 -16.37 30.96 50.80
CA VAL A 299 -16.02 30.62 49.41
C VAL A 299 -15.19 29.34 49.40
N PRO A 300 -15.63 28.27 48.68
CA PRO A 300 -14.89 27.01 48.61
C PRO A 300 -13.44 27.20 48.22
N ALA A 301 -12.55 26.38 48.78
CA ALA A 301 -11.15 26.35 48.36
C ALA A 301 -11.06 25.79 46.94
N VAL A 302 -10.31 26.49 46.08
CA VAL A 302 -10.01 26.02 44.73
C VAL A 302 -8.73 25.21 44.79
N SER A 303 -8.77 23.96 44.31
CA SER A 303 -7.62 23.07 44.23
C SER A 303 -6.50 23.64 43.36
N GLY A 304 -5.28 23.17 43.62
CA GLY A 304 -4.10 23.47 42.80
C GLY A 304 -4.15 22.83 41.41
N PRO A 305 -3.13 23.07 40.56
CA PRO A 305 -3.04 22.44 39.25
C PRO A 305 -3.03 20.90 39.37
N PRO A 306 -3.60 20.18 38.39
CA PRO A 306 -3.70 18.71 38.43
C PRO A 306 -2.35 18.05 38.09
N THR A 307 -1.37 18.16 38.99
CA THR A 307 0.01 17.68 38.79
C THR A 307 0.08 16.19 38.48
N ALA A 308 -0.73 15.36 39.16
CA ALA A 308 -0.77 13.92 38.90
C ALA A 308 -1.22 13.59 37.46
N LEU A 309 -2.14 14.37 36.86
CA LEU A 309 -2.56 14.19 35.47
C LEU A 309 -1.46 14.65 34.50
N GLN A 310 -0.72 15.71 34.85
CA GLN A 310 0.42 16.17 34.06
C GLN A 310 1.56 15.14 34.05
N GLU A 311 1.85 14.51 35.20
CA GLU A 311 2.81 13.42 35.31
C GLU A 311 2.39 12.20 34.49
N GLN A 312 1.11 11.81 34.56
CA GLN A 312 0.57 10.72 33.74
C GLN A 312 0.62 11.04 32.23
N LEU A 313 0.38 12.29 31.82
CA LEU A 313 0.54 12.74 30.43
C LEU A 313 2.00 12.68 29.96
N ALA A 314 2.96 13.03 30.83
CA ALA A 314 4.38 12.89 30.55
C ALA A 314 4.76 11.40 30.37
N MET A 315 4.29 10.53 31.27
CA MET A 315 4.46 9.09 31.16
C MET A 315 3.86 8.52 29.85
N ALA A 316 2.67 8.97 29.46
CA ALA A 316 2.07 8.57 28.18
C ALA A 316 2.91 9.03 26.98
N SER A 317 3.49 10.23 27.06
CA SER A 317 4.40 10.74 26.03
C SER A 317 5.68 9.90 25.92
N ASP A 318 6.18 9.38 27.04
CA ASP A 318 7.35 8.49 27.06
C ASP A 318 7.02 7.08 26.56
N TYR A 319 5.85 6.52 26.88
CA TYR A 319 5.40 5.26 26.29
C TYR A 319 5.28 5.36 24.77
N ARG A 320 4.78 6.48 24.24
CA ARG A 320 4.76 6.72 22.79
C ARG A 320 6.18 6.78 22.21
N ARG A 321 7.12 7.48 22.86
CA ARG A 321 8.53 7.58 22.38
C ARG A 321 9.22 6.22 22.28
N HIS A 322 8.91 5.31 23.20
CA HIS A 322 9.49 3.96 23.24
C HIS A 322 8.59 2.88 22.60
N ALA A 323 7.57 3.28 21.82
CA ALA A 323 6.65 2.38 21.12
C ALA A 323 5.96 1.32 22.02
N GLN A 324 5.68 1.65 23.29
CA GLN A 324 5.01 0.75 24.24
C GLN A 324 3.47 0.84 24.11
N TRP A 325 2.96 0.44 22.95
CA TRP A 325 1.54 0.62 22.56
C TRP A 325 0.55 -0.05 23.52
N HIS A 326 0.88 -1.25 24.01
CA HIS A 326 0.03 -2.02 24.93
C HIS A 326 -0.21 -1.30 26.27
N ARG A 327 0.75 -0.47 26.71
CA ARG A 327 0.62 0.36 27.91
C ARG A 327 0.00 1.71 27.61
N LEU A 328 0.27 2.26 26.42
CA LEU A 328 -0.21 3.56 26.00
C LEU A 328 -1.73 3.58 25.83
N SER A 329 -2.31 2.59 25.14
CA SER A 329 -3.75 2.57 24.82
C SER A 329 -4.65 2.70 26.06
N PRO A 330 -4.57 1.82 27.08
CA PRO A 330 -5.43 1.93 28.26
C PRO A 330 -5.14 3.19 29.08
N LEU A 331 -3.89 3.66 29.07
CA LEU A 331 -3.53 4.91 29.76
C LEU A 331 -4.19 6.11 29.09
N LEU A 332 -4.16 6.21 27.75
CA LEU A 332 -4.80 7.28 26.99
C LEU A 332 -6.30 7.34 27.23
N GLU A 333 -7.00 6.20 27.14
CA GLU A 333 -8.45 6.13 27.42
C GLU A 333 -8.78 6.64 28.82
N SER A 334 -8.00 6.20 29.83
CA SER A 334 -8.21 6.66 31.20
C SER A 334 -7.89 8.15 31.39
N LEU A 335 -6.91 8.68 30.65
CA LEU A 335 -6.51 10.08 30.71
C LEU A 335 -7.52 11.00 30.02
N GLU A 336 -8.14 10.54 28.92
CA GLU A 336 -9.20 11.27 28.21
C GLU A 336 -10.37 11.54 29.16
N GLN A 337 -10.89 10.50 29.82
CA GLN A 337 -11.98 10.67 30.78
C GLN A 337 -11.57 11.58 31.95
N LYS A 338 -10.41 11.34 32.57
CA LYS A 338 -9.95 12.13 33.73
C LYS A 338 -9.72 13.60 33.38
N ALA A 339 -9.22 13.89 32.17
CA ALA A 339 -8.98 15.27 31.73
C ALA A 339 -10.29 16.03 31.51
N GLU A 340 -11.31 15.38 30.95
CA GLU A 340 -12.64 15.95 30.81
C GLU A 340 -13.31 16.20 32.17
N ASP A 341 -13.22 15.23 33.08
CA ASP A 341 -13.73 15.36 34.45
C ASP A 341 -13.05 16.52 35.20
N GLU A 342 -11.73 16.68 35.02
CA GLU A 342 -10.98 17.80 35.59
C GLU A 342 -11.43 19.15 35.04
N LEU A 343 -11.65 19.24 33.73
CA LEU A 343 -12.13 20.47 33.10
C LEU A 343 -13.54 20.82 33.58
N LEU A 344 -14.42 19.82 33.76
CA LEU A 344 -15.74 20.02 34.33
C LEU A 344 -15.64 20.54 35.77
N ARG A 345 -14.84 19.87 36.61
CA ARG A 345 -14.62 20.28 38.01
C ARG A 345 -14.04 21.70 38.12
N ALA A 346 -13.14 22.07 37.23
CA ALA A 346 -12.57 23.42 37.18
C ALA A 346 -13.64 24.48 36.87
N ARG A 347 -14.54 24.21 35.91
CA ARG A 347 -15.66 25.09 35.58
C ARG A 347 -16.68 25.21 36.70
N GLU A 348 -17.00 24.10 37.35
CA GLU A 348 -17.87 24.07 38.54
C GLU A 348 -17.26 24.89 39.67
N SER A 349 -15.96 24.76 39.91
CA SER A 349 -15.23 25.55 40.91
C SER A 349 -15.28 27.04 40.60
N LEU A 350 -15.05 27.45 39.35
CA LEU A 350 -15.17 28.85 38.94
C LEU A 350 -16.59 29.40 39.16
N THR A 351 -17.61 28.61 38.81
CA THR A 351 -19.01 28.99 38.98
C THR A 351 -19.35 29.16 40.47
N ALA A 352 -18.97 28.18 41.30
CA ALA A 352 -19.21 28.22 42.74
C ALA A 352 -18.54 29.43 43.40
N VAL A 353 -17.31 29.75 42.99
CA VAL A 353 -16.56 30.90 43.51
C VAL A 353 -17.18 32.23 43.10
N THR A 354 -17.66 32.35 41.86
CA THR A 354 -18.20 33.62 41.33
C THR A 354 -19.65 33.87 41.73
N GLN A 355 -20.38 32.83 42.18
CA GLN A 355 -21.79 32.92 42.55
C GLN A 355 -22.14 34.06 43.52
N PRO A 356 -21.38 34.33 44.60
CA PRO A 356 -21.71 35.42 45.52
C PRO A 356 -21.64 36.81 44.85
N LEU A 357 -20.69 37.03 43.93
CA LEU A 357 -20.62 38.28 43.15
C LEU A 357 -21.77 38.40 42.16
N ALA A 358 -22.20 37.28 41.56
CA ALA A 358 -23.36 37.26 40.69
C ALA A 358 -24.64 37.63 41.46
N VAL A 359 -24.86 37.06 42.65
CA VAL A 359 -25.99 37.42 43.54
C VAL A 359 -25.95 38.90 43.91
N ARG A 360 -24.76 39.45 44.22
CA ARG A 360 -24.61 40.89 44.47
C ARG A 360 -25.05 41.75 43.27
N ALA A 361 -24.64 41.37 42.06
CA ALA A 361 -25.00 42.08 40.84
C ALA A 361 -26.51 41.98 40.55
N GLU A 362 -27.12 40.81 40.78
CA GLU A 362 -28.56 40.62 40.66
C GLU A 362 -29.34 41.50 41.63
N LEU A 363 -28.95 41.55 42.92
CA LEU A 363 -29.59 42.40 43.92
C LEU A 363 -29.52 43.89 43.56
N ARG A 364 -28.40 44.35 42.99
CA ARG A 364 -28.27 45.71 42.46
C ARG A 364 -29.25 45.97 41.31
N GLY A 365 -29.28 45.09 40.32
CA GLY A 365 -30.20 45.19 39.19
C GLY A 365 -31.67 45.17 39.63
N ARG A 366 -32.02 44.31 40.58
CA ARG A 366 -33.36 44.27 41.19
C ARG A 366 -33.70 45.59 41.89
N LEU A 367 -32.80 46.13 42.70
CA LEU A 367 -33.03 47.40 43.39
C LEU A 367 -33.26 48.55 42.40
N ASP A 368 -32.44 48.64 41.35
CA ASP A 368 -32.54 49.67 40.32
C ASP A 368 -33.84 49.52 39.50
N ALA A 369 -34.25 48.29 39.18
CA ALA A 369 -35.52 48.04 38.50
C ALA A 369 -36.74 48.49 39.32
N TYR A 370 -36.75 48.21 40.62
CA TYR A 370 -37.83 48.66 41.51
C TYR A 370 -37.84 50.18 41.68
N LYS A 371 -36.68 50.83 41.79
CA LYS A 371 -36.59 52.31 41.77
C LYS A 371 -37.17 52.91 40.49
N ALA A 372 -36.84 52.35 39.32
CA ALA A 372 -37.41 52.80 38.06
C ALA A 372 -38.93 52.56 37.98
N LYS A 373 -39.46 51.51 38.63
CA LYS A 373 -40.90 51.27 38.72
C LYS A 373 -41.61 52.29 39.61
N VAL A 374 -41.07 52.56 40.81
CA VAL A 374 -41.59 53.57 41.74
C VAL A 374 -41.59 54.96 41.11
N GLY A 375 -40.51 55.34 40.41
CA GLY A 375 -40.41 56.63 39.71
C GLY A 375 -41.43 56.79 38.58
N ARG A 376 -41.67 55.73 37.79
CA ARG A 376 -42.70 55.76 36.73
C ARG A 376 -44.12 55.97 37.26
N LEU A 377 -44.38 55.59 38.51
CA LEU A 377 -45.71 55.65 39.13
C LEU A 377 -45.87 56.90 40.03
N GLY A 378 -44.90 57.82 40.03
CA GLY A 378 -44.99 59.12 40.70
C GLY A 378 -44.70 59.11 42.21
N PHE A 379 -44.26 57.99 42.77
CA PHE A 379 -43.99 57.84 44.21
C PHE A 379 -42.50 58.04 44.58
N SER A 380 -41.74 58.72 43.73
CA SER A 380 -40.28 58.91 43.91
C SER A 380 -39.91 59.81 45.08
N GLU A 381 -40.85 60.63 45.58
CA GLU A 381 -40.62 61.60 46.65
C GLU A 381 -41.06 61.08 48.03
N ASP A 382 -41.55 59.83 48.13
CA ASP A 382 -41.93 59.23 49.41
C ASP A 382 -40.70 59.09 50.32
N PRO A 383 -40.66 59.78 51.49
CA PRO A 383 -39.50 59.75 52.39
C PRO A 383 -39.15 58.33 52.86
N LEU A 384 -40.14 57.45 53.05
CA LEU A 384 -39.92 56.09 53.50
C LEU A 384 -39.24 55.24 52.41
N LEU A 385 -39.64 55.41 51.14
CA LEU A 385 -39.03 54.69 50.02
C LEU A 385 -37.61 55.17 49.76
N ILE A 386 -37.35 56.48 49.89
CA ILE A 386 -36.00 57.06 49.77
C ILE A 386 -35.09 56.49 50.86
N GLU A 387 -35.52 56.49 52.13
CA GLU A 387 -34.72 55.96 53.24
C GLU A 387 -34.38 54.48 53.04
N ARG A 388 -35.37 53.67 52.65
CA ARG A 388 -35.20 52.23 52.43
C ARG A 388 -34.34 51.94 51.21
N TYR A 389 -34.46 52.72 50.13
CA TYR A 389 -33.59 52.64 48.97
C TYR A 389 -32.14 52.98 49.34
N ASP A 390 -31.91 54.08 50.06
CA ASP A 390 -30.58 54.51 50.46
C ASP A 390 -29.93 53.51 51.42
N ALA A 391 -30.71 52.91 52.33
CA ALA A 391 -30.23 51.83 53.19
C ALA A 391 -29.77 50.62 52.36
N ALA A 392 -30.58 50.14 51.41
CA ALA A 392 -30.21 49.02 50.53
C ALA A 392 -29.00 49.36 49.63
N ARG A 393 -28.95 50.58 49.08
CA ARG A 393 -27.85 51.06 48.24
C ARG A 393 -26.53 51.16 49.00
N ARG A 394 -26.54 51.69 50.23
CA ARG A 394 -25.33 51.76 51.07
C ARG A 394 -24.74 50.37 51.31
N MET A 395 -25.59 49.37 51.60
CA MET A 395 -25.14 48.00 51.82
C MET A 395 -24.62 47.34 50.54
N LEU A 396 -25.30 47.50 49.39
CA LEU A 396 -24.89 46.87 48.14
C LEU A 396 -23.65 47.49 47.48
N TRP A 397 -23.33 48.76 47.76
CA TRP A 397 -22.16 49.47 47.22
C TRP A 397 -20.99 49.58 48.19
N SER A 398 -21.10 49.09 49.44
CA SER A 398 -19.97 48.96 50.35
C SER A 398 -19.04 47.80 49.98
N ALA A 399 -17.79 47.86 50.44
CA ALA A 399 -16.86 46.73 50.39
C ALA A 399 -16.16 46.63 51.76
N PRO A 400 -16.26 45.50 52.49
CA PRO A 400 -16.97 44.26 52.13
C PRO A 400 -18.51 44.36 52.33
N CYS A 401 -19.29 43.70 51.46
CA CYS A 401 -20.76 43.67 51.49
C CYS A 401 -21.26 42.38 52.15
N ASP A 402 -22.09 42.49 53.20
CA ASP A 402 -22.82 41.34 53.74
C ASP A 402 -24.05 41.07 52.86
N LEU A 403 -24.01 39.96 52.11
CA LEU A 403 -25.08 39.60 51.17
C LEU A 403 -26.41 39.33 51.86
N ARG A 404 -26.40 38.71 53.05
CA ARG A 404 -27.64 38.35 53.76
C ARG A 404 -28.36 39.62 54.23
N VAL A 405 -27.60 40.57 54.77
CA VAL A 405 -28.15 41.86 55.21
C VAL A 405 -28.58 42.70 54.02
N ALA A 406 -27.81 42.71 52.93
CA ALA A 406 -28.15 43.44 51.71
C ALA A 406 -29.44 42.90 51.06
N GLU A 407 -29.61 41.58 50.98
CA GLU A 407 -30.82 40.94 50.47
C GLU A 407 -32.06 41.35 51.28
N GLN A 408 -31.98 41.29 52.62
CA GLN A 408 -33.06 41.73 53.48
C GLN A 408 -33.41 43.21 53.29
N ALA A 409 -32.40 44.09 53.10
CA ALA A 409 -32.64 45.50 52.85
C ALA A 409 -33.38 45.73 51.51
N VAL A 410 -33.01 44.98 50.46
CA VAL A 410 -33.72 45.01 49.17
C VAL A 410 -35.14 44.50 49.30
N LEU A 411 -35.37 43.40 50.04
CA LEU A 411 -36.72 42.86 50.29
C LEU A 411 -37.61 43.86 51.04
N ARG A 412 -37.08 44.54 52.06
CA ARG A 412 -37.84 45.59 52.78
C ARG A 412 -38.22 46.75 51.88
N TYR A 413 -37.34 47.15 50.96
CA TYR A 413 -37.66 48.18 49.96
C TYR A 413 -38.73 47.67 48.97
N GLN A 414 -38.64 46.42 48.51
CA GLN A 414 -39.65 45.82 47.64
C GLN A 414 -41.04 45.74 48.31
N GLN A 415 -41.09 45.37 49.58
CA GLN A 415 -42.32 45.34 50.37
C GLN A 415 -42.93 46.74 50.53
N ALA A 416 -42.11 47.72 50.94
CA ALA A 416 -42.58 49.11 51.05
C ALA A 416 -43.08 49.65 49.71
N ALA A 417 -42.38 49.37 48.61
CA ALA A 417 -42.83 49.74 47.27
C ALA A 417 -44.13 49.03 46.89
N ALA A 418 -44.31 47.76 47.25
CA ALA A 418 -45.56 47.04 46.99
C ALA A 418 -46.74 47.58 47.81
N GLU A 419 -46.53 47.95 49.08
CA GLU A 419 -47.56 48.53 49.95
C GLU A 419 -48.02 49.90 49.45
N VAL A 420 -47.10 50.75 48.99
CA VAL A 420 -47.42 52.07 48.41
C VAL A 420 -48.14 51.93 47.06
N LEU A 421 -47.80 50.90 46.29
CA LEU A 421 -48.42 50.61 45.00
C LEU A 421 -49.73 49.81 45.10
N ALA A 422 -50.07 49.27 46.29
CA ALA A 422 -51.31 48.57 46.51
C ALA A 422 -52.48 49.56 46.64
N PRO A 423 -53.63 49.32 45.98
CA PRO A 423 -54.78 50.21 46.08
C PRO A 423 -55.32 50.21 47.52
N ARG A 424 -55.36 51.38 48.17
CA ARG A 424 -56.03 51.57 49.48
C ARG A 424 -57.53 51.27 49.32
N VAL A 425 -58.00 50.18 49.90
CA VAL A 425 -59.44 49.93 50.10
C VAL A 425 -59.94 50.89 51.19
N PRO A 426 -60.95 51.75 50.95
CA PRO A 426 -61.48 52.64 51.97
C PRO A 426 -62.23 51.86 53.06
N GLN A 427 -61.91 52.12 54.34
CA GLN A 427 -62.72 51.69 55.49
C GLN A 427 -64.12 52.32 55.39
N GLN A 428 -65.16 51.49 55.25
CA GLN A 428 -66.55 51.93 55.40
C GLN A 428 -66.88 52.07 56.89
N GLY A 429 -67.31 53.27 57.28
CA GLY A 429 -67.74 53.62 58.63
C GLY A 429 -68.95 52.83 59.09
N GLY A 430 -69.01 52.58 60.40
CA GLY A 430 -70.09 51.85 61.05
C GLY A 430 -71.44 52.59 60.99
N PRO A 431 -72.59 51.88 60.97
CA PRO A 431 -73.89 52.51 61.08
C PRO A 431 -74.22 52.83 62.54
N THR A 432 -74.52 54.11 62.77
CA THR A 432 -75.13 54.68 63.97
C THR A 432 -76.52 54.12 64.26
N ASP A 433 -76.72 53.79 65.53
CA ASP A 433 -78.00 53.46 66.17
C ASP A 433 -79.05 54.58 65.99
N ARG A 434 -80.28 54.21 65.58
CA ARG A 434 -81.48 55.04 65.73
C ARG A 434 -82.61 54.17 66.26
N ARG A 435 -82.84 54.27 67.57
CA ARG A 435 -84.04 53.86 68.30
C ARG A 435 -85.25 54.76 67.99
N GLY A 436 -86.44 54.13 67.95
CA GLY A 436 -87.74 54.65 68.42
C GLY A 436 -88.50 55.57 67.46
N GLU A 437 -89.83 55.57 67.34
CA GLU A 437 -90.96 54.98 68.07
C GLU A 437 -92.23 55.09 67.19
N ALA A 438 -93.17 54.14 67.36
CA ALA A 438 -94.64 54.25 67.36
C ALA A 438 -95.29 52.96 66.83
#